data_AF-A0A1B9AAV2-F1
#
_entry.id   AF-A0A1B9AAV2-F1
#
_cell.length_a   1.000
_cell.length_b   1.000
_cell.length_c   1.000
_cell.angle_alpha   90.00
_cell.angle_beta   90.00
_cell.angle_gamma   90.00
#
_symmetry.space_group_name_H-M   'P 1'
#
loop_
_entity.id
_entity.type
_entity.pdbx_description
1 polymer ?
#
loop_
_entity_poly.entity_id
_entity_poly.type
_entity_poly.pdbx_seq_one_letter_code
_entity_poly.pdbx_strand_id
1 'polypeptide(L)' 'MPQQFVKELDGYAELEKINRNEFIYRATKMYLRERKKRQIRESMRRGYMEMAKINLAIASEAMQAEYEAGNTVERLVSGG' A
#
# COMPACT_ATOMS: atom_id res chain seq x y z
N MET A 1 7.02 -26.29 18.31
CA MET A 1 7.75 -25.86 17.09
C MET A 1 8.73 -26.96 16.71
N PRO A 2 8.98 -27.23 15.41
CA PRO A 2 9.97 -28.21 14.99
C PRO A 2 11.35 -27.92 15.61
N GLN A 3 12.02 -28.96 16.14
CA GLN A 3 13.24 -28.75 16.93
C GLN A 3 14.38 -28.11 16.12
N GLN A 4 14.47 -28.44 14.82
CA GLN A 4 15.45 -27.85 13.90
C GLN A 4 15.24 -26.33 13.75
N PHE A 5 13.98 -25.90 13.58
CA PHE A 5 13.63 -24.49 13.47
C PHE A 5 13.92 -23.72 14.77
N VAL A 6 13.69 -24.35 15.93
CA VAL A 6 14.01 -23.73 17.23
C VAL A 6 15.52 -23.50 17.36
N LYS A 7 16.34 -24.47 16.95
CA LYS A 7 17.82 -24.33 16.96
C LYS A 7 18.29 -23.22 16.03
N GLU A 8 17.72 -23.12 14.84
CA GLU A 8 18.02 -22.05 13.89
C GLU A 8 17.67 -20.67 14.48
N LEU A 9 16.48 -20.56 15.08
CA LEU A 9 16.01 -19.34 15.74
C LEU A 9 16.92 -18.94 16.91
N ASP A 10 17.35 -19.90 17.73
CA ASP A 10 18.32 -19.65 18.80
C ASP A 10 19.64 -19.10 18.24
N GLY A 11 20.14 -19.66 17.14
CA GLY A 11 21.34 -19.17 16.48
C GLY A 11 21.21 -17.70 16.07
N TYR A 12 20.08 -17.30 15.49
CA TYR A 12 19.83 -15.90 15.16
C TYR A 12 19.66 -15.00 16.40
N ALA A 13 18.97 -15.49 17.43
CA ALA A 13 18.80 -14.75 18.67
C ALA A 13 20.16 -14.49 19.36
N GLU A 14 21.04 -15.49 19.39
CA GLU A 14 22.42 -15.37 19.88
C GLU A 14 23.24 -14.37 19.08
N LEU A 15 23.20 -14.43 17.74
CA LEU A 15 23.87 -13.47 16.85
C LEU A 15 23.41 -12.03 17.11
N GLU A 16 22.12 -11.82 17.33
CA GLU A 16 21.52 -10.52 17.64
C GLU A 16 21.64 -10.12 19.12
N LYS A 17 22.23 -10.98 19.97
CA LYS A 17 22.37 -10.79 21.42
C LYS A 17 21.03 -10.53 22.12
N ILE A 18 19.97 -11.19 21.67
CA ILE A 18 18.64 -11.15 22.28
C ILE A 18 18.20 -12.56 22.68
N ASN A 19 17.19 -12.65 23.54
CA ASN A 19 16.62 -13.95 23.88
C ASN A 19 15.58 -14.39 22.85
N ARG A 20 15.29 -15.69 22.83
CA ARG A 20 14.30 -16.32 21.94
C ARG A 20 12.94 -15.62 21.97
N ASN A 21 12.46 -15.22 23.15
CA ASN A 21 11.13 -14.60 23.28
C ASN A 21 11.08 -13.23 22.61
N GLU A 22 12.14 -12.42 22.76
CA GLU A 22 12.28 -11.14 22.08
C GLU A 22 12.36 -11.31 20.56
N PHE A 23 13.10 -12.32 20.09
CA PHE A 23 13.18 -12.63 18.66
C PHE A 23 11.79 -13.01 18.10
N ILE A 24 11.08 -13.93 18.77
CA ILE A 24 9.73 -14.34 18.39
C ILE A 24 8.76 -13.15 18.41
N TYR A 25 8.85 -12.29 19.42
CA TYR A 25 8.02 -11.10 19.53
C TYR A 25 8.25 -10.15 18.34
N ARG A 26 9.50 -9.85 17.98
CA ARG A 26 9.84 -9.01 16.84
C ARG A 26 9.34 -9.59 15.52
N ALA A 27 9.59 -10.88 15.29
CA ALA A 27 9.15 -11.59 14.09
C ALA A 27 7.61 -11.56 13.97
N THR A 28 6.92 -11.84 15.07
CA THR A 28 5.44 -11.83 15.11
C THR A 28 4.89 -10.42 14.87
N LYS A 29 5.48 -9.39 15.49
CA LYS A 29 5.10 -7.99 15.29
C LYS A 29 5.28 -7.57 13.83
N MET A 30 6.39 -7.97 13.20
CA MET A 30 6.63 -7.72 11.77
C MET A 30 5.58 -8.42 10.90
N TYR A 31 5.31 -9.71 11.16
CA TYR A 31 4.31 -10.48 10.42
C TYR A 31 2.91 -9.84 10.49
N LEU A 32 2.49 -9.42 11.69
CA LEU A 32 1.20 -8.75 11.88
C LEU A 32 1.13 -7.41 11.13
N ARG A 33 2.21 -6.63 11.14
CA ARG A 33 2.29 -5.37 10.38
C ARG A 33 2.13 -5.60 8.88
N GLU A 34 2.87 -6.54 8.32
CA GLU A 34 2.79 -6.84 6.87
C GLU A 34 1.43 -7.43 6.48
N ARG A 35 0.84 -8.27 7.35
CA ARG A 35 -0.53 -8.78 7.14
C ARG A 35 -1.55 -7.64 7.11
N LYS A 36 -1.48 -6.68 8.04
CA LYS A 36 -2.37 -5.51 8.06
C LYS A 36 -2.17 -4.65 6.80
N LYS A 37 -0.93 -4.40 6.38
CA LYS A 37 -0.62 -3.66 5.15
C LYS A 37 -1.21 -4.33 3.91
N ARG A 38 -1.14 -5.66 3.82
CA ARG A 38 -1.76 -6.43 2.73
C ARG A 38 -3.28 -6.29 2.74
N GLN A 39 -3.93 -6.43 3.89
CA GLN A 39 -5.38 -6.28 4.02
C GLN A 39 -5.86 -4.89 3.60
N ILE A 40 -5.15 -3.83 4.00
CA ILE A 40 -5.49 -2.46 3.59
C ILE A 40 -5.41 -2.32 2.07
N ARG A 41 -4.34 -2.79 1.44
CA ARG A 41 -4.18 -2.73 -0.03
C ARG A 41 -5.26 -3.51 -0.77
N GLU A 42 -5.62 -4.70 -0.29
CA GLU A 42 -6.68 -5.51 -0.88
C GLU A 42 -8.05 -4.84 -0.75
N SER A 43 -8.35 -4.24 0.41
CA SER A 43 -9.58 -3.49 0.62
C SER A 43 -9.65 -2.23 -0.23
N MET A 44 -8.56 -1.47 -0.36
CA MET A 44 -8.50 -0.32 -1.28
C MET A 44 -8.76 -0.74 -2.71
N ARG A 45 -8.09 -1.80 -3.19
CA ARG A 45 -8.29 -2.32 -4.55
C ARG A 45 -9.75 -2.70 -4.80
N ARG A 46 -10.40 -3.37 -3.84
CA ARG A 46 -11.83 -3.70 -3.93
C ARG A 46 -12.71 -2.45 -4.00
N GLY A 47 -12.51 -1.49 -3.10
CA GLY A 47 -13.26 -0.23 -3.12
C GLY A 47 -13.12 0.51 -4.46
N TYR A 48 -11.92 0.54 -5.04
CA TYR A 48 -11.72 1.15 -6.37
C TYR A 48 -12.46 0.40 -7.49
N MET A 49 -12.48 -0.94 -7.46
CA MET A 49 -13.24 -1.71 -8.45
C MET A 49 -14.75 -1.54 -8.28
N GLU A 50 -15.24 -1.51 -7.05
CA GLU A 50 -16.66 -1.29 -6.73
C GLU A 50 -17.12 0.09 -7.20
N MET A 51 -16.27 1.12 -7.05
CA MET A 51 -16.55 2.49 -7.47
C MET A 51 -16.20 2.78 -8.94
N ALA A 52 -15.65 1.81 -9.68
CA ALA A 52 -15.07 2.05 -11.01
C ALA A 52 -16.07 2.71 -11.98
N LYS A 53 -17.34 2.28 -11.96
CA LYS A 53 -18.39 2.83 -12.83
C LYS A 53 -18.70 4.29 -12.49
N ILE A 54 -18.81 4.63 -11.21
CA ILE A 54 -19.14 5.99 -10.75
C ILE A 54 -17.95 6.92 -11.02
N ASN A 55 -16.73 6.48 -10.68
CA ASN A 55 -15.52 7.24 -10.95
C ASN A 55 -15.34 7.53 -12.45
N LEU A 56 -15.63 6.54 -13.30
CA LEU A 56 -15.56 6.72 -14.76
C LEU A 56 -16.61 7.72 -15.25
N ALA A 57 -17.85 7.64 -14.77
CA ALA A 57 -18.91 8.57 -15.15
C ALA A 57 -18.54 10.02 -14.80
N ILE A 58 -18.13 10.27 -13.55
CA ILE A 58 -17.72 11.60 -13.10
C ILE A 58 -16.53 12.14 -13.91
N ALA A 59 -15.52 11.30 -14.15
CA ALA A 59 -14.36 11.68 -14.97
C ALA A 59 -14.77 12.03 -16.41
N SER A 60 -15.74 11.31 -16.97
CA SER A 60 -16.22 11.55 -18.33
C SER A 60 -17.04 12.86 -18.40
N GLU A 61 -17.85 13.14 -17.38
CA GLU A 61 -18.61 14.39 -17.26
C GLU A 61 -17.70 15.62 -17.14
N ALA A 62 -16.57 15.50 -16.42
CA ALA A 62 -15.63 16.60 -16.22
C ALA A 62 -14.71 16.88 -17.42
N MET A 63 -14.55 15.92 -18.34
CA MET A 63 -13.53 15.94 -19.40
C MET A 63 -13.61 17.19 -20.30
N GLN A 64 -14.82 17.62 -20.67
CA GLN A 64 -15.00 18.79 -21.53
C GLN A 64 -14.57 20.09 -20.83
N ALA A 65 -14.96 20.24 -19.56
CA ALA A 65 -14.59 21.41 -18.76
C ALA A 65 -13.08 21.49 -18.54
N GLU A 66 -12.42 20.35 -18.31
CA GLU A 66 -10.96 20.28 -18.20
C GLU A 66 -10.25 20.67 -19.51
N TYR A 67 -10.75 20.21 -20.66
CA TYR A 67 -10.21 20.56 -21.98
C TYR A 67 -10.33 22.06 -22.27
N GLU A 68 -11.50 22.65 -22.03
CA GLU A 68 -11.73 24.08 -22.23
C GLU A 68 -10.87 24.95 -21.31
N ALA A 69 -10.70 24.54 -20.05
CA ALA A 69 -9.82 25.21 -19.10
C ALA A 69 -8.35 25.15 -19.56
N GLY A 70 -7.88 23.98 -19.99
CA GLY A 70 -6.52 23.80 -20.52
C GLY A 70 -6.22 24.70 -21.71
N ASN A 71 -7.09 24.70 -22.72
CA ASN A 71 -6.95 25.56 -23.91
C ASN A 71 -6.99 27.05 -23.56
N THR A 72 -7.83 27.43 -22.59
CA THR A 72 -7.90 28.81 -22.12
C THR A 72 -6.59 29.27 -21.50
N VAL A 73 -5.97 28.42 -20.68
CA VAL A 73 -4.65 28.69 -20.10
C VAL A 73 -3.58 28.79 -21.19
N GLU A 74 -3.55 27.85 -22.14
CA GLU A 74 -2.57 27.83 -23.24
C GLU A 74 -2.64 29.11 -24.10
N ARG A 75 -3.85 29.56 -24.43
CA ARG A 75 -4.07 30.78 -25.20
C ARG A 75 -3.67 32.05 -24.44
N LEU A 76 -3.81 32.08 -23.12
CA LEU A 76 -3.38 33.21 -22.29
C LEU A 76 -1.85 33.31 -22.20
N VAL A 77 -1.14 32.19 -22.15
CA VAL A 77 0.34 32.19 -22.03
C VAL A 77 1.07 32.31 -23.37
N SER A 78 0.40 31.99 -24.48
CA SER A 78 0.98 32.09 -25.83
C SER A 78 0.88 33.50 -26.44
N GLY A 79 0.32 34.46 -25.70
CA GLY A 79 0.20 35.87 -26.13
C GLY A 79 -0.68 36.03 -27.37
N GLY A 80 -1.92 35.52 -27.30
CA GLY A 80 -2.88 35.48 -28.41
C GLY A 80 -2.99 36.73 -29.27
#